data_AF-A0A5C8JEZ3-F1
#
_entry.id   AF-A0A5C8JEZ3-F1
#
_cell.length_a   1.000
_cell.length_b   1.000
_cell.length_c   1.000
_cell.angle_alpha   90.00
_cell.angle_beta   90.00
_cell.angle_gamma   90.00
#
_symmetry.space_group_name_H-M   'P 1'
#
loop_
_entity.id
_entity.type
_entity.pdbx_description
1 polymer ?
#
loop_
_entity_poly.entity_id
_entity_poly.type
_entity_poly.pdbx_seq_one_letter_code
_entity_poly.pdbx_strand_id
1 'polypeptide(L)'
;MKSPNKALLIMGLACVFTTPLFASHSLADEITQSSATLSENLATTEQSNSSTETTESSTAPATSTSDTSTIDIATLNVKENITVVQNTTFENSIFFVSATDSRGEGLVVDDLNITGNVDTTKIGTYDLKVTNGSLEKTIKVTVTADKTSLNLKSSVSAMKNSTFKNDMIFDSATDSLGNKLTLADLKITGTVDTSKAGNYVLTVANGSITKTITVTVKADLTTLNVKNVSLTQGSSFNYASFFISAADSNGKALKVTDLKVTGSVTTGKIGTYTLTVTNGSLVKKVTVTVTAIPIKKVAVYRMYNPDSYEHFYTKDYYERSVLVKRGWTCEGTAWYAPDRGNAIYRLYLGTVGEHFYSTSLYEKNVLVSRGWKYEGIAFYSGGTEKTYRAYNSGIKKHNFTTDSYEQKVLTTQRGWKNEGVAWYVYQTGDKNGAEVGKKSGWYSVGGTLKYYNANTSSYTKQFSMPYYSQRDTRWVNKYYAGYTLGNTGCGMASIAMVVSGFGKTITPVQAADYAHTYGSFDRYPEVGSAQSDLTMVASHWGLNYKVMSSSSQLASYLSQGYPATVCLDLGNGVRHIVVLRGYSGGYTTVTDPWNGVIFSGRHSISQIWSLLSWKADNKNMGASAAVVYISK
;
A
#
# COMPACT_ATOMS: atom_id res chain seq x y z
N MET A 1 -4.43 35.48 53.63
CA MET A 1 -3.46 35.51 52.51
C MET A 1 -4.23 35.47 51.21
N LYS A 2 -4.14 36.54 50.42
CA LYS A 2 -4.82 36.73 49.13
C LYS A 2 -4.14 35.85 48.07
N SER A 3 -4.93 35.15 47.25
CA SER A 3 -4.50 34.65 45.94
C SER A 3 -5.61 34.95 44.92
N PRO A 4 -5.26 35.26 43.66
CA PRO A 4 -6.04 36.17 42.83
C PRO A 4 -6.80 35.50 41.67
N ASN A 5 -7.76 36.29 41.19
CA ASN A 5 -8.60 36.15 40.01
C ASN A 5 -7.93 35.53 38.77
N LYS A 6 -8.62 34.58 38.15
CA LYS A 6 -8.42 34.19 36.75
C LYS A 6 -9.16 35.17 35.85
N ALA A 7 -8.41 35.98 35.10
CA ALA A 7 -8.92 36.76 33.99
C ALA A 7 -9.08 35.87 32.75
N LEU A 8 -10.25 35.98 32.14
CA LEU A 8 -10.72 35.34 30.93
C LEU A 8 -10.15 36.08 29.71
N LEU A 9 -9.27 35.44 28.93
CA LEU A 9 -8.77 36.00 27.68
C LEU A 9 -9.65 35.48 26.53
N ILE A 10 -10.56 36.32 26.06
CA ILE A 10 -11.28 36.17 24.81
C ILE A 10 -10.45 36.88 23.74
N MET A 11 -9.85 36.12 22.82
CA MET A 11 -9.39 36.65 21.53
C MET A 11 -10.27 36.08 20.44
N GLY A 12 -11.10 36.95 19.86
CA GLY A 12 -11.77 36.70 18.61
C GLY A 12 -10.79 36.81 17.45
N LEU A 13 -10.97 35.94 16.45
CA LEU A 13 -10.52 36.20 15.10
C LEU A 13 -11.63 35.80 14.15
N ALA A 14 -12.32 36.82 13.62
CA ALA A 14 -13.18 36.69 12.47
C ALA A 14 -12.29 36.44 11.24
N CYS A 15 -12.67 35.48 10.40
CA CYS A 15 -12.24 35.50 9.00
C CYS A 15 -13.41 35.08 8.12
N VAL A 16 -13.84 36.07 7.35
CA VAL A 16 -14.84 36.06 6.29
C VAL A 16 -14.31 35.24 5.12
N PHE A 17 -15.12 34.34 4.55
CA PHE A 17 -14.93 33.91 3.17
C PHE A 17 -16.26 34.05 2.44
N THR A 18 -16.29 35.09 1.61
CA THR A 18 -17.27 35.39 0.58
C THR A 18 -17.26 34.30 -0.50
N THR A 19 -18.44 33.94 -0.96
CA THR A 19 -18.67 33.19 -2.21
C THR A 19 -18.20 34.00 -3.42
N PRO A 20 -18.07 33.33 -4.59
CA PRO A 20 -18.88 33.85 -5.68
C PRO A 20 -19.59 32.77 -6.50
N LEU A 21 -20.63 33.25 -7.16
CA LEU A 21 -21.63 32.58 -7.98
C LEU A 21 -21.64 33.31 -9.34
N PHE A 22 -21.86 32.58 -10.44
CA PHE A 22 -22.19 33.06 -11.80
C PHE A 22 -21.04 33.75 -12.59
N ALA A 23 -20.96 33.75 -13.93
CA ALA A 23 -21.83 33.32 -15.03
C ALA A 23 -21.00 33.15 -16.33
N SER A 24 -21.70 32.62 -17.34
CA SER A 24 -21.38 32.45 -18.77
C SER A 24 -21.23 33.75 -19.59
N HIS A 25 -20.88 33.56 -20.89
CA HIS A 25 -20.85 34.46 -22.07
C HIS A 25 -19.42 34.84 -22.51
N SER A 26 -18.93 34.46 -23.71
CA SER A 26 -19.30 34.82 -25.10
C SER A 26 -18.69 36.16 -25.55
N LEU A 27 -18.32 36.20 -26.85
CA LEU A 27 -17.76 37.29 -27.70
C LEU A 27 -16.23 37.22 -27.81
N ALA A 28 -15.60 36.91 -28.95
CA ALA A 28 -15.75 37.39 -30.35
C ALA A 28 -15.26 38.83 -30.57
N ASP A 29 -14.57 38.96 -31.72
CA ASP A 29 -14.18 40.16 -32.48
C ASP A 29 -12.82 40.82 -32.14
N GLU A 30 -11.96 41.22 -33.08
CA GLU A 30 -11.86 41.11 -34.54
C GLU A 30 -10.52 41.77 -34.97
N ILE A 31 -10.26 41.81 -36.30
CA ILE A 31 -9.43 42.77 -37.07
C ILE A 31 -7.94 42.35 -37.29
N THR A 32 -7.38 42.17 -38.50
CA THR A 32 -7.84 42.22 -39.91
C THR A 32 -6.78 41.57 -40.84
N GLN A 33 -7.26 41.02 -41.98
CA GLN A 33 -6.82 41.14 -43.40
C GLN A 33 -5.32 41.29 -43.75
N SER A 34 -4.77 40.82 -44.87
CA SER A 34 -5.19 40.30 -46.20
C SER A 34 -3.85 39.98 -46.91
N SER A 35 -3.59 39.01 -47.78
CA SER A 35 -4.16 38.55 -49.09
C SER A 35 -3.12 37.51 -49.60
N ALA A 36 -3.33 36.54 -50.48
CA ALA A 36 -4.37 36.25 -51.46
C ALA A 36 -4.22 34.79 -52.00
N THR A 37 -5.37 34.22 -52.40
CA THR A 37 -5.65 33.23 -53.49
C THR A 37 -5.07 31.80 -53.39
N LEU A 38 -5.88 30.79 -53.01
CA LEU A 38 -6.77 29.92 -53.84
C LEU A 38 -5.96 28.94 -54.73
N SER A 39 -5.66 27.70 -54.30
CA SER A 39 -6.49 26.47 -54.23
C SER A 39 -6.94 25.89 -55.58
N GLU A 40 -6.32 24.76 -55.91
CA GLU A 40 -6.88 23.49 -56.41
C GLU A 40 -8.09 23.49 -57.36
N ASN A 41 -7.96 22.73 -58.45
CA ASN A 41 -8.79 21.52 -58.60
C ASN A 41 -8.20 20.53 -59.61
N LEU A 42 -8.10 19.27 -59.19
CA LEU A 42 -8.03 18.11 -60.05
C LEU A 42 -9.40 17.87 -60.71
N ALA A 43 -9.40 17.48 -61.98
CA ALA A 43 -10.42 16.60 -62.53
C ALA A 43 -9.81 15.75 -63.65
N THR A 44 -9.86 14.44 -63.44
CA THR A 44 -9.65 13.34 -64.40
C THR A 44 -10.80 13.26 -65.40
N THR A 45 -10.51 13.00 -66.68
CA THR A 45 -11.06 11.85 -67.45
C THR A 45 -10.43 11.72 -68.84
N GLU A 46 -10.23 10.47 -69.25
CA GLU A 46 -9.90 10.00 -70.60
C GLU A 46 -11.01 10.29 -71.62
N GLN A 47 -10.67 10.57 -72.89
CA GLN A 47 -11.11 9.77 -74.04
C GLN A 47 -10.49 10.20 -75.37
N SER A 48 -10.25 9.17 -76.18
CA SER A 48 -9.90 9.05 -77.60
C SER A 48 -10.59 9.98 -78.62
N ASN A 49 -9.84 10.41 -79.65
CA ASN A 49 -10.11 10.20 -81.09
C ASN A 49 -8.98 10.87 -81.90
N SER A 50 -8.22 10.15 -82.72
CA SER A 50 -8.46 9.80 -84.13
C SER A 50 -8.50 10.99 -85.11
N SER A 51 -7.68 10.83 -86.13
CA SER A 51 -7.27 11.64 -87.28
C SER A 51 -8.37 12.02 -88.28
N THR A 52 -8.09 13.06 -89.09
CA THR A 52 -8.50 13.22 -90.51
C THR A 52 -7.60 14.32 -91.11
N GLU A 53 -6.64 13.98 -91.97
CA GLU A 53 -6.71 13.88 -93.45
C GLU A 53 -6.93 15.22 -94.18
N THR A 54 -5.96 15.60 -95.01
CA THR A 54 -6.19 16.07 -96.39
C THR A 54 -4.90 15.96 -97.21
N THR A 55 -5.10 15.73 -98.51
CA THR A 55 -4.25 15.04 -99.47
C THR A 55 -3.63 15.95 -100.54
N GLU A 56 -2.77 15.33 -101.37
CA GLU A 56 -2.30 15.72 -102.72
C GLU A 56 -1.07 16.65 -102.80
N SER A 57 -0.20 16.62 -103.80
CA SER A 57 0.22 15.64 -104.83
C SER A 57 1.36 16.31 -105.61
N SER A 58 2.45 15.56 -105.84
CA SER A 58 3.38 15.56 -106.99
C SER A 58 4.15 16.81 -107.48
N THR A 59 5.41 16.49 -107.83
CA THR A 59 6.30 17.01 -108.91
C THR A 59 7.11 18.32 -108.74
N ALA A 60 8.44 18.13 -108.79
CA ALA A 60 9.50 19.12 -109.10
C ALA A 60 9.46 19.49 -110.62
N PRO A 61 10.14 20.55 -111.15
CA PRO A 61 11.59 20.73 -110.99
C PRO A 61 12.19 22.18 -111.11
N ALA A 62 13.51 22.23 -110.88
CA ALA A 62 14.53 22.98 -111.61
C ALA A 62 14.83 24.48 -111.30
N THR A 63 16.03 24.67 -110.73
CA THR A 63 17.10 25.63 -111.11
C THR A 63 16.79 27.12 -111.18
N SER A 64 17.42 27.91 -110.31
CA SER A 64 18.68 28.60 -110.68
C SER A 64 19.23 29.42 -109.50
N THR A 65 20.53 29.36 -109.40
CA THR A 65 21.45 29.97 -108.45
C THR A 65 21.38 31.50 -108.41
N SER A 66 21.34 32.08 -107.21
CA SER A 66 22.06 33.34 -106.97
C SER A 66 22.60 33.35 -105.54
N ASP A 67 23.91 33.56 -105.47
CA ASP A 67 24.74 33.68 -104.30
C ASP A 67 24.08 34.59 -103.24
N THR A 68 23.69 33.98 -102.12
CA THR A 68 23.49 34.71 -100.87
C THR A 68 24.40 34.02 -99.88
N SER A 69 25.35 34.78 -99.33
CA SER A 69 26.11 34.38 -98.16
C SER A 69 25.11 33.98 -97.07
N THR A 70 24.88 32.67 -96.91
CA THR A 70 24.02 32.14 -95.85
C THR A 70 24.56 32.65 -94.53
N ILE A 71 23.80 33.51 -93.85
CA ILE A 71 24.12 33.88 -92.48
C ILE A 71 24.06 32.58 -91.69
N ASP A 72 25.20 32.16 -91.16
CA ASP A 72 25.29 30.99 -90.30
C ASP A 72 24.50 31.29 -89.01
N ILE A 73 23.30 30.69 -88.92
CA ILE A 73 22.41 30.81 -87.76
C ILE A 73 22.49 29.58 -86.84
N ALA A 74 23.59 28.82 -86.91
CA ALA A 74 23.82 27.69 -86.02
C ALA A 74 23.74 28.13 -84.54
N THR A 75 23.25 27.24 -83.70
CA THR A 75 23.18 27.47 -82.24
C THR A 75 23.76 26.29 -81.49
N LEU A 76 24.29 26.54 -80.29
CA LEU A 76 24.80 25.52 -79.38
C LEU A 76 24.46 25.87 -77.93
N ASN A 77 23.38 25.27 -77.42
CA ASN A 77 22.92 25.43 -76.05
C ASN A 77 23.11 24.12 -75.28
N VAL A 78 23.91 24.22 -74.24
CA VAL A 78 24.34 23.10 -73.39
C VAL A 78 24.43 23.58 -71.94
N LYS A 79 24.27 22.66 -71.00
CA LYS A 79 24.52 22.89 -69.58
C LYS A 79 26.02 22.81 -69.33
N GLU A 80 26.65 23.94 -69.05
CA GLU A 80 28.11 24.05 -68.95
C GLU A 80 28.70 23.42 -67.67
N ASN A 81 27.88 23.14 -66.64
CA ASN A 81 28.32 22.49 -65.41
C ASN A 81 27.38 21.32 -65.08
N ILE A 82 27.92 20.11 -65.02
CA ILE A 82 27.20 18.89 -64.68
C ILE A 82 27.87 18.24 -63.48
N THR A 83 27.07 17.76 -62.53
CA THR A 83 27.56 16.91 -61.44
C THR A 83 27.01 15.51 -61.65
N VAL A 84 27.89 14.51 -61.61
CA VAL A 84 27.52 13.09 -61.62
C VAL A 84 28.14 12.38 -60.42
N VAL A 85 27.52 11.27 -60.01
CA VAL A 85 28.00 10.46 -58.89
C VAL A 85 28.96 9.40 -59.41
N GLN A 86 29.98 9.08 -58.64
CA GLN A 86 30.97 8.07 -59.01
C GLN A 86 30.30 6.71 -59.31
N ASN A 87 30.80 6.01 -60.33
CA ASN A 87 30.32 4.71 -60.83
C ASN A 87 28.90 4.71 -61.42
N THR A 88 28.30 5.88 -61.71
CA THR A 88 27.08 5.94 -62.52
C THR A 88 27.40 5.99 -64.00
N THR A 89 26.45 5.60 -64.84
CA THR A 89 26.54 5.81 -66.29
C THR A 89 26.48 7.31 -66.59
N PHE A 90 27.35 7.79 -67.49
CA PHE A 90 27.34 9.16 -68.00
C PHE A 90 26.95 9.12 -69.47
N GLU A 91 25.83 9.77 -69.81
CA GLU A 91 25.32 9.87 -71.18
C GLU A 91 25.43 11.31 -71.66
N ASN A 92 25.87 11.54 -72.90
CA ASN A 92 26.06 12.89 -73.43
C ASN A 92 24.76 13.72 -73.48
N SER A 93 23.62 13.04 -73.55
CA SER A 93 22.30 13.68 -73.53
C SER A 93 22.04 14.53 -72.28
N ILE A 94 22.74 14.29 -71.16
CA ILE A 94 22.47 14.99 -69.89
C ILE A 94 22.85 16.48 -69.90
N PHE A 95 23.84 16.87 -70.72
CA PHE A 95 24.27 18.26 -70.87
C PHE A 95 23.63 18.96 -72.08
N PHE A 96 23.05 18.22 -73.02
CA PHE A 96 22.45 18.79 -74.22
C PHE A 96 21.14 19.53 -73.90
N VAL A 97 20.96 20.74 -74.45
CA VAL A 97 19.71 21.52 -74.33
C VAL A 97 19.07 21.71 -75.70
N SER A 98 19.81 22.30 -76.65
CA SER A 98 19.40 22.40 -78.06
C SER A 98 20.58 22.82 -78.94
N ALA A 99 20.54 22.48 -80.21
CA ALA A 99 21.46 23.00 -81.23
C ALA A 99 20.74 23.08 -82.58
N THR A 100 21.19 23.96 -83.46
CA THR A 100 20.69 24.07 -84.83
C THR A 100 21.84 24.09 -85.83
N ASP A 101 21.63 23.57 -87.04
CA ASP A 101 22.60 23.66 -88.14
C ASP A 101 22.69 25.10 -88.69
N SER A 102 23.57 25.32 -89.66
CA SER A 102 23.78 26.64 -90.28
C SER A 102 22.56 27.18 -91.05
N ARG A 103 21.50 26.37 -91.21
CA ARG A 103 20.22 26.72 -91.84
C ARG A 103 19.08 26.84 -90.81
N GLY A 104 19.36 26.60 -89.52
CA GLY A 104 18.39 26.68 -88.44
C GLY A 104 17.64 25.39 -88.12
N GLU A 105 17.98 24.27 -88.78
CA GLU A 105 17.35 22.96 -88.52
C GLU A 105 17.86 22.36 -87.22
N GLY A 106 16.97 21.72 -86.44
CA GLY A 106 17.32 21.17 -85.13
C GLY A 106 18.28 19.97 -85.22
N LEU A 107 19.29 19.97 -84.35
CA LEU A 107 20.27 18.88 -84.21
C LEU A 107 19.99 18.07 -82.94
N VAL A 108 20.39 16.79 -82.93
CA VAL A 108 20.46 15.98 -81.71
C VAL A 108 21.89 15.88 -81.19
N VAL A 109 22.06 15.38 -79.97
CA VAL A 109 23.39 15.29 -79.33
C VAL A 109 24.39 14.46 -80.13
N ASP A 110 23.91 13.45 -80.88
CA ASP A 110 24.74 12.57 -81.71
C ASP A 110 25.23 13.26 -83.01
N ASP A 111 24.61 14.37 -83.41
CA ASP A 111 25.04 15.19 -84.55
C ASP A 111 26.19 16.16 -84.17
N LEU A 112 26.50 16.25 -82.87
CA LEU A 112 27.54 17.14 -82.36
C LEU A 112 28.88 16.42 -82.26
N ASN A 113 29.96 17.16 -82.53
CA ASN A 113 31.30 16.65 -82.28
C ASN A 113 31.68 16.88 -80.81
N ILE A 114 31.76 15.80 -80.04
CA ILE A 114 32.06 15.80 -78.61
C ILE A 114 33.42 15.14 -78.41
N THR A 115 34.36 15.87 -77.82
CA THR A 115 35.72 15.39 -77.55
C THR A 115 36.05 15.49 -76.06
N GLY A 116 36.79 14.50 -75.55
CA GLY A 116 37.03 14.31 -74.11
C GLY A 116 36.38 13.01 -73.60
N ASN A 117 36.77 12.58 -72.41
CA ASN A 117 36.23 11.35 -71.79
C ASN A 117 35.96 11.61 -70.30
N VAL A 118 34.79 11.21 -69.81
CA VAL A 118 34.44 11.27 -68.39
C VAL A 118 34.60 9.89 -67.79
N ASP A 119 35.63 9.71 -66.97
CA ASP A 119 35.81 8.47 -66.19
C ASP A 119 35.00 8.57 -64.90
N THR A 120 33.75 8.07 -64.91
CA THR A 120 32.89 8.10 -63.72
C THR A 120 33.40 7.21 -62.59
N THR A 121 34.41 6.35 -62.81
CA THR A 121 35.03 5.56 -61.73
C THR A 121 36.01 6.37 -60.88
N LYS A 122 36.39 7.58 -61.32
CA LYS A 122 37.34 8.45 -60.62
C LYS A 122 36.72 9.81 -60.30
N ILE A 123 36.80 10.21 -59.03
CA ILE A 123 36.38 11.53 -58.56
C ILE A 123 37.29 12.60 -59.17
N GLY A 124 36.70 13.68 -59.67
CA GLY A 124 37.43 14.77 -60.32
C GLY A 124 36.54 15.58 -61.24
N THR A 125 37.10 16.64 -61.81
CA THR A 125 36.44 17.45 -62.83
C THR A 125 37.03 17.13 -64.19
N TYR A 126 36.17 16.83 -65.15
CA TYR A 126 36.48 16.49 -66.53
C TYR A 126 35.90 17.55 -67.44
N ASP A 127 36.67 17.99 -68.42
CA ASP A 127 36.21 18.95 -69.41
C ASP A 127 35.85 18.18 -70.70
N LEU A 128 34.60 18.29 -71.14
CA LEU A 128 34.16 17.86 -72.46
C LEU A 128 34.05 19.07 -73.37
N LYS A 129 34.61 18.97 -74.58
CA LYS A 129 34.51 20.02 -75.58
C LYS A 129 33.49 19.61 -76.63
N VAL A 130 32.45 20.43 -76.76
CA VAL A 130 31.32 20.21 -77.68
C VAL A 130 31.38 21.28 -78.75
N THR A 131 31.38 20.87 -80.01
CA THR A 131 31.45 21.76 -81.17
C THR A 131 30.30 21.51 -82.13
N ASN A 132 29.68 22.59 -82.60
CA ASN A 132 28.72 22.62 -83.71
C ASN A 132 29.19 23.66 -84.73
N GLY A 133 29.81 23.21 -85.83
CA GLY A 133 30.45 24.11 -86.79
C GLY A 133 31.58 24.93 -86.15
N SER A 134 31.47 26.26 -86.19
CA SER A 134 32.42 27.20 -85.57
C SER A 134 32.13 27.49 -84.08
N LEU A 135 30.97 27.06 -83.56
CA LEU A 135 30.57 27.27 -82.18
C LEU A 135 31.15 26.20 -81.27
N GLU A 136 31.72 26.63 -80.15
CA GLU A 136 32.40 25.76 -79.19
C GLU A 136 31.98 26.09 -77.76
N LYS A 137 31.71 25.05 -76.98
CA LYS A 137 31.50 25.15 -75.53
C LYS A 137 32.24 24.05 -74.79
N THR A 138 32.69 24.39 -73.59
CA THR A 138 33.29 23.44 -72.65
C THR A 138 32.29 23.09 -71.57
N ILE A 139 32.01 21.81 -71.39
CA ILE A 139 31.19 21.26 -70.31
C ILE A 139 32.12 20.78 -69.21
N LYS A 140 31.98 21.33 -68.00
CA LYS A 140 32.66 20.84 -66.81
C LYS A 140 31.80 19.78 -66.15
N VAL A 141 32.23 18.53 -66.24
CA VAL A 141 31.60 17.39 -65.57
C VAL A 141 32.36 17.08 -64.29
N THR A 142 31.74 17.33 -63.15
CA THR A 142 32.31 16.99 -61.84
C THR A 142 31.77 15.65 -61.39
N VAL A 143 32.64 14.63 -61.35
CA VAL A 143 32.36 13.33 -60.74
C VAL A 143 32.63 13.46 -59.24
N THR A 144 31.58 13.26 -58.44
CA THR A 144 31.64 13.37 -56.96
C THR A 144 31.45 12.01 -56.31
N ALA A 145 31.96 11.85 -55.08
CA ALA A 145 31.69 10.66 -54.28
C ALA A 145 30.19 10.51 -54.02
N ASP A 146 29.71 9.26 -53.92
CA ASP A 146 28.38 8.97 -53.41
C ASP A 146 28.26 9.41 -51.95
N LYS A 147 27.36 10.36 -51.68
CA LYS A 147 27.10 10.90 -50.34
C LYS A 147 25.88 10.28 -49.68
N THR A 148 25.36 9.18 -50.20
CA THR A 148 24.20 8.49 -49.61
C THR A 148 24.51 8.13 -48.17
N SER A 149 23.62 8.51 -47.24
CA SER A 149 23.77 8.18 -45.82
C SER A 149 22.44 7.77 -45.22
N LEU A 150 22.51 6.94 -44.18
CA LEU A 150 21.36 6.55 -43.38
C LEU A 150 21.79 6.41 -41.92
N ASN A 151 21.27 7.26 -41.05
CA ASN A 151 21.53 7.25 -39.61
C ASN A 151 20.20 7.09 -38.87
N LEU A 152 20.18 6.11 -37.97
CA LEU A 152 19.05 5.81 -37.09
C LEU A 152 19.45 6.15 -35.66
N LYS A 153 18.45 6.33 -34.78
CA LYS A 153 18.69 6.50 -33.35
C LYS A 153 19.39 5.26 -32.77
N SER A 154 20.21 5.47 -31.74
CA SER A 154 21.02 4.41 -31.12
C SER A 154 20.19 3.34 -30.41
N SER A 155 19.06 3.72 -29.81
CA SER A 155 18.07 2.79 -29.23
C SER A 155 16.72 3.47 -29.11
N VAL A 156 15.63 2.70 -29.22
CA VAL A 156 14.27 3.19 -29.02
C VAL A 156 13.49 2.19 -28.16
N SER A 157 12.80 2.68 -27.14
CA SER A 157 11.93 1.86 -26.30
C SER A 157 10.54 2.48 -26.18
N ALA A 158 9.52 1.63 -26.17
CA ALA A 158 8.12 2.01 -25.96
C ALA A 158 7.53 1.18 -24.81
N MET A 159 6.48 1.68 -24.16
CA MET A 159 5.74 0.90 -23.15
C MET A 159 4.65 0.08 -23.82
N LYS A 160 4.30 -1.06 -23.24
CA LYS A 160 3.14 -1.83 -23.70
C LYS A 160 1.88 -0.96 -23.76
N ASN A 161 1.08 -1.11 -24.82
CA ASN A 161 -0.13 -0.34 -25.15
C ASN A 161 0.09 1.17 -25.37
N SER A 162 1.33 1.65 -25.50
CA SER A 162 1.61 3.03 -25.88
C SER A 162 1.53 3.22 -27.40
N THR A 163 1.38 4.47 -27.84
CA THR A 163 1.47 4.84 -29.24
C THR A 163 2.94 4.90 -29.68
N PHE A 164 3.29 4.16 -30.74
CA PHE A 164 4.60 4.19 -31.37
C PHE A 164 4.51 4.84 -32.76
N LYS A 165 5.47 5.68 -33.11
CA LYS A 165 5.57 6.34 -34.42
C LYS A 165 6.98 6.14 -35.00
N ASN A 166 7.06 5.97 -36.32
CA ASN A 166 8.34 5.70 -37.01
C ASN A 166 9.30 6.90 -37.00
N ASP A 167 8.84 8.11 -36.71
CA ASP A 167 9.71 9.28 -36.49
C ASP A 167 10.66 9.11 -35.32
N MET A 168 10.29 8.28 -34.33
CA MET A 168 11.11 8.00 -33.15
C MET A 168 12.41 7.25 -33.46
N ILE A 169 12.50 6.56 -34.61
CA ILE A 169 13.68 5.75 -34.99
C ILE A 169 14.67 6.48 -35.89
N PHE A 170 14.25 7.57 -36.54
CA PHE A 170 15.04 8.27 -37.57
C PHE A 170 15.93 9.36 -36.96
N ASP A 171 17.16 9.47 -37.45
CA ASP A 171 18.08 10.56 -37.07
C ASP A 171 18.39 11.47 -38.26
N SER A 172 18.98 10.94 -39.33
CA SER A 172 19.26 11.69 -40.56
C SER A 172 19.51 10.75 -41.74
N ALA A 173 19.23 11.19 -42.97
CA ALA A 173 19.67 10.51 -44.18
C ALA A 173 19.96 11.52 -45.29
N THR A 174 20.79 11.14 -46.25
CA THR A 174 21.09 11.94 -47.44
C THR A 174 21.01 11.09 -48.70
N ASP A 175 20.63 11.69 -49.83
CA ASP A 175 20.72 11.07 -51.15
C ASP A 175 22.17 11.01 -51.68
N SER A 176 22.34 10.50 -52.90
CA SER A 176 23.66 10.34 -53.53
C SER A 176 24.37 11.66 -53.84
N LEU A 177 23.64 12.78 -53.91
CA LEU A 177 24.17 14.14 -54.10
C LEU A 177 24.44 14.85 -52.76
N GLY A 178 23.91 14.32 -51.65
CA GLY A 178 24.05 14.87 -50.31
C GLY A 178 22.85 15.71 -49.85
N ASN A 179 21.74 15.71 -50.57
CA ASN A 179 20.51 16.39 -50.12
C ASN A 179 19.88 15.62 -48.96
N LYS A 180 19.32 16.36 -47.98
CA LYS A 180 18.68 15.75 -46.80
C LYS A 180 17.39 15.03 -47.21
N LEU A 181 17.21 13.83 -46.69
CA LEU A 181 16.00 13.02 -46.87
C LEU A 181 15.12 13.05 -45.61
N THR A 182 13.83 12.81 -45.80
CA THR A 182 12.83 12.61 -44.75
C THR A 182 12.44 11.14 -44.66
N LEU A 183 11.67 10.77 -43.62
CA LEU A 183 11.12 9.42 -43.49
C LEU A 183 10.24 8.99 -44.67
N ALA A 184 9.59 9.93 -45.37
CA ALA A 184 8.75 9.61 -46.52
C ALA A 184 9.57 9.11 -47.72
N ASP A 185 10.85 9.49 -47.79
CA ASP A 185 11.77 9.10 -48.85
C ASP A 185 12.45 7.74 -48.57
N LEU A 186 12.19 7.15 -47.39
CA LEU A 186 12.82 5.92 -46.92
C LEU A 186 11.85 4.75 -46.97
N LYS A 187 12.38 3.58 -47.34
CA LYS A 187 11.62 2.33 -47.25
C LYS A 187 11.77 1.72 -45.87
N ILE A 188 10.68 1.66 -45.12
CA ILE A 188 10.63 1.03 -43.79
C ILE A 188 9.85 -0.28 -43.89
N THR A 189 10.43 -1.38 -43.44
CA THR A 189 9.77 -2.68 -43.36
C THR A 189 9.82 -3.22 -41.93
N GLY A 190 8.79 -3.99 -41.56
CA GLY A 190 8.53 -4.44 -40.19
C GLY A 190 7.44 -3.62 -39.51
N THR A 191 6.89 -4.14 -38.42
CA THR A 191 5.83 -3.51 -37.62
C THR A 191 6.13 -3.65 -36.13
N VAL A 192 5.68 -2.69 -35.32
CA VAL A 192 5.81 -2.72 -33.86
C VAL A 192 4.43 -2.92 -33.24
N ASP A 193 4.19 -4.11 -32.67
CA ASP A 193 2.95 -4.43 -31.94
C ASP A 193 3.12 -4.04 -30.47
N THR A 194 2.73 -2.82 -30.10
CA THR A 194 2.87 -2.35 -28.71
C THR A 194 1.95 -3.09 -27.74
N SER A 195 1.01 -3.91 -28.20
CA SER A 195 0.17 -4.74 -27.31
C SER A 195 0.92 -5.93 -26.70
N LYS A 196 2.12 -6.24 -27.20
CA LYS A 196 2.97 -7.34 -26.72
C LYS A 196 4.35 -6.80 -26.35
N ALA A 197 4.83 -7.21 -25.18
CA ALA A 197 6.20 -6.88 -24.77
C ALA A 197 7.19 -7.74 -25.56
N GLY A 198 8.31 -7.16 -25.95
CA GLY A 198 9.31 -7.85 -26.77
C GLY A 198 10.17 -6.89 -27.58
N ASN A 199 11.08 -7.46 -28.37
CA ASN A 199 11.94 -6.73 -29.29
C ASN A 199 11.38 -6.85 -30.71
N TYR A 200 11.18 -5.71 -31.35
CA TYR A 200 10.69 -5.61 -32.72
C TYR A 200 11.80 -5.03 -33.58
N VAL A 201 12.14 -5.71 -34.67
CA VAL A 201 13.18 -5.24 -35.58
C VAL A 201 12.53 -4.55 -36.76
N LEU A 202 12.91 -3.31 -37.00
CA LEU A 202 12.55 -2.55 -38.18
C LEU A 202 13.77 -2.45 -39.09
N THR A 203 13.55 -2.57 -40.39
CA THR A 203 14.57 -2.39 -41.41
C THR A 203 14.27 -1.10 -42.17
N VAL A 204 15.25 -0.20 -42.22
CA VAL A 204 15.17 1.07 -42.95
C VAL A 204 16.17 1.02 -44.09
N ALA A 205 15.72 1.35 -45.29
CA ALA A 205 16.55 1.39 -46.48
C ALA A 205 16.52 2.77 -47.14
N ASN A 206 17.71 3.23 -47.54
CA ASN A 206 17.95 4.40 -48.39
C ASN A 206 18.80 3.93 -49.59
N GLY A 207 18.16 3.68 -50.73
CA GLY A 207 18.81 3.06 -51.88
C GLY A 207 19.45 1.71 -51.51
N SER A 208 20.76 1.57 -51.74
CA SER A 208 21.54 0.37 -51.41
C SER A 208 21.90 0.24 -49.93
N ILE A 209 21.79 1.32 -49.14
CA ILE A 209 22.13 1.31 -47.71
C ILE A 209 20.93 0.79 -46.91
N THR A 210 21.12 -0.33 -46.23
CA THR A 210 20.11 -0.91 -45.34
C THR A 210 20.64 -0.96 -43.91
N LYS A 211 19.86 -0.47 -42.95
CA LYS A 211 20.13 -0.58 -41.51
C LYS A 211 18.93 -1.15 -40.78
N THR A 212 19.19 -1.88 -39.71
CA THR A 212 18.16 -2.39 -38.80
C THR A 212 18.19 -1.60 -37.49
N ILE A 213 17.03 -1.46 -36.87
CA ILE A 213 16.89 -0.92 -35.51
C ILE A 213 15.96 -1.81 -34.70
N THR A 214 16.34 -2.08 -33.46
CA THR A 214 15.50 -2.81 -32.51
C THR A 214 14.72 -1.82 -31.65
N VAL A 215 13.40 -1.94 -31.70
CA VAL A 215 12.47 -1.24 -30.81
C VAL A 215 12.09 -2.20 -29.68
N THR A 216 12.42 -1.84 -28.45
CA THR A 216 12.06 -2.64 -27.27
C THR A 216 10.74 -2.16 -26.68
N VAL A 217 9.69 -2.98 -26.79
CA VAL A 217 8.43 -2.78 -26.08
C VAL A 217 8.55 -3.38 -24.69
N LYS A 218 8.65 -2.53 -23.67
CA LYS A 218 8.75 -2.93 -22.27
C LYS A 218 7.40 -3.40 -21.74
N ALA A 219 7.41 -4.43 -20.89
CA ALA A 219 6.23 -4.88 -20.18
C ALA A 219 5.69 -3.78 -19.25
N ASP A 220 4.38 -3.71 -19.09
CA ASP A 220 3.74 -2.87 -18.08
C ASP A 220 3.79 -3.59 -16.72
N LEU A 221 4.54 -3.02 -15.78
CA LEU A 221 4.74 -3.55 -14.43
C LEU A 221 3.83 -2.88 -13.38
N THR A 222 2.78 -2.17 -13.83
CA THR A 222 1.84 -1.50 -12.93
C THR A 222 1.19 -2.52 -11.98
N THR A 223 1.24 -2.25 -10.68
CA THR A 223 0.60 -3.09 -9.65
C THR A 223 -0.24 -2.26 -8.69
N LEU A 224 -1.28 -2.88 -8.12
CA LEU A 224 -2.11 -2.28 -7.07
C LEU A 224 -2.64 -3.35 -6.12
N ASN A 225 -2.06 -3.40 -4.92
CA ASN A 225 -2.41 -4.34 -3.86
C ASN A 225 -2.88 -3.58 -2.61
N VAL A 226 -4.09 -3.88 -2.17
CA VAL A 226 -4.76 -3.26 -1.03
C VAL A 226 -5.47 -4.32 -0.19
N LYS A 227 -5.75 -4.01 1.08
CA LYS A 227 -6.47 -4.88 2.03
C LYS A 227 -7.62 -4.16 2.69
N ASN A 228 -8.60 -4.93 3.14
CA ASN A 228 -9.68 -4.42 3.99
C ASN A 228 -9.16 -4.04 5.38
N VAL A 229 -9.87 -3.12 6.04
CA VAL A 229 -9.48 -2.57 7.34
C VAL A 229 -10.67 -2.66 8.30
N SER A 230 -10.40 -3.07 9.54
CA SER A 230 -11.38 -3.05 10.62
C SER A 230 -10.95 -2.06 11.70
N LEU A 231 -11.86 -1.16 12.09
CA LEU A 231 -11.64 -0.13 13.09
C LEU A 231 -12.70 -0.21 14.17
N THR A 232 -12.39 0.30 15.35
CA THR A 232 -13.39 0.58 16.39
C THR A 232 -13.93 2.01 16.23
N GLN A 233 -15.20 2.21 16.54
CA GLN A 233 -15.86 3.51 16.50
C GLN A 233 -15.06 4.58 17.25
N GLY A 234 -14.86 5.73 16.60
CA GLY A 234 -14.10 6.87 17.10
C GLY A 234 -12.59 6.81 16.84
N SER A 235 -12.05 5.69 16.34
CA SER A 235 -10.63 5.60 15.98
C SER A 235 -10.27 6.54 14.82
N SER A 236 -9.02 7.01 14.78
CA SER A 236 -8.48 7.71 13.61
C SER A 236 -8.31 6.74 12.43
N PHE A 237 -8.63 7.18 11.22
CA PHE A 237 -8.40 6.42 9.99
C PHE A 237 -7.25 7.04 9.19
N ASN A 238 -6.33 6.20 8.71
CA ASN A 238 -5.18 6.60 7.88
C ASN A 238 -5.20 5.77 6.59
N TYR A 239 -5.13 6.41 5.43
CA TYR A 239 -5.13 5.73 4.13
C TYR A 239 -3.98 4.71 3.97
N ALA A 240 -2.86 4.89 4.66
CA ALA A 240 -1.78 3.90 4.69
C ALA A 240 -2.20 2.54 5.29
N SER A 241 -3.28 2.47 6.09
CA SER A 241 -3.69 1.24 6.77
C SER A 241 -4.23 0.15 5.82
N PHE A 242 -4.76 0.52 4.65
CA PHE A 242 -5.21 -0.44 3.64
C PHE A 242 -4.18 -0.71 2.56
N PHE A 243 -3.09 0.07 2.49
CA PHE A 243 -2.10 -0.04 1.44
C PHE A 243 -1.15 -1.23 1.70
N ILE A 244 -0.91 -2.05 0.69
CA ILE A 244 0.09 -3.13 0.74
C ILE A 244 1.28 -2.77 -0.15
N SER A 245 1.03 -2.60 -1.45
CA SER A 245 2.04 -2.21 -2.43
C SER A 245 1.39 -1.70 -3.72
N ALA A 246 2.10 -0.84 -4.43
CA ALA A 246 1.78 -0.44 -5.79
C ALA A 246 3.08 -0.09 -6.51
N ALA A 247 3.08 -0.21 -7.83
CA ALA A 247 4.18 0.19 -8.68
C ALA A 247 3.65 0.87 -9.94
N ASP A 248 4.43 1.78 -10.51
CA ASP A 248 4.13 2.37 -11.81
C ASP A 248 4.44 1.40 -12.96
N SER A 249 4.23 1.85 -14.20
CA SER A 249 4.45 1.03 -15.39
C SER A 249 5.90 0.58 -15.58
N ASN A 250 6.87 1.27 -14.98
CA ASN A 250 8.29 0.91 -14.97
C ASN A 250 8.66 0.00 -13.79
N GLY A 251 7.72 -0.32 -12.89
CA GLY A 251 7.95 -1.11 -11.69
C GLY A 251 8.50 -0.30 -10.52
N LYS A 252 8.55 1.04 -10.60
CA LYS A 252 8.95 1.88 -9.47
C LYS A 252 7.87 1.84 -8.41
N ALA A 253 8.26 1.53 -7.17
CA ALA A 253 7.34 1.49 -6.04
C ALA A 253 6.69 2.84 -5.78
N LEU A 254 5.37 2.83 -5.56
CA LEU A 254 4.54 4.00 -5.27
C LEU A 254 4.12 4.02 -3.79
N LYS A 255 3.85 5.20 -3.26
CA LYS A 255 3.22 5.41 -1.96
C LYS A 255 1.71 5.60 -2.12
N VAL A 256 0.95 5.41 -1.05
CA VAL A 256 -0.51 5.63 -1.08
C VAL A 256 -0.90 7.06 -1.48
N THR A 257 -0.03 8.04 -1.20
CA THR A 257 -0.20 9.45 -1.60
C THR A 257 -0.08 9.69 -3.10
N ASP A 258 0.55 8.76 -3.83
CA ASP A 258 0.70 8.83 -5.28
C ASP A 258 -0.50 8.20 -6.00
N LEU A 259 -1.45 7.62 -5.24
CA LEU A 259 -2.63 6.94 -5.74
C LEU A 259 -3.86 7.84 -5.65
N LYS A 260 -4.78 7.66 -6.59
CA LYS A 260 -6.10 8.29 -6.52
C LYS A 260 -7.00 7.45 -5.62
N VAL A 261 -7.42 8.02 -4.48
CA VAL A 261 -8.37 7.39 -3.56
C VAL A 261 -9.65 8.20 -3.50
N THR A 262 -10.80 7.57 -3.73
CA THR A 262 -12.13 8.19 -3.61
C THR A 262 -12.99 7.47 -2.58
N GLY A 263 -13.93 8.21 -2.00
CA GLY A 263 -14.76 7.76 -0.88
C GLY A 263 -14.27 8.34 0.46
N SER A 264 -15.12 8.25 1.47
CA SER A 264 -14.86 8.80 2.81
C SER A 264 -15.26 7.81 3.89
N VAL A 265 -14.50 7.77 4.98
CA VAL A 265 -14.78 6.95 6.16
C VAL A 265 -15.18 7.86 7.32
N THR A 266 -16.37 7.65 7.89
CA THR A 266 -16.82 8.35 9.10
C THR A 266 -16.66 7.44 10.31
N THR A 267 -15.51 7.50 10.99
CA THR A 267 -15.23 6.56 12.09
C THR A 267 -16.11 6.76 13.33
N GLY A 268 -16.79 7.90 13.45
CA GLY A 268 -17.79 8.14 14.49
C GLY A 268 -19.09 7.33 14.35
N LYS A 269 -19.35 6.74 13.17
CA LYS A 269 -20.55 5.94 12.91
C LYS A 269 -20.16 4.51 12.58
N ILE A 270 -20.79 3.55 13.27
CA ILE A 270 -20.65 2.12 12.97
C ILE A 270 -21.16 1.84 11.55
N GLY A 271 -20.53 0.91 10.85
CA GLY A 271 -20.93 0.53 9.50
C GLY A 271 -19.76 0.20 8.59
N THR A 272 -20.09 0.00 7.33
CA THR A 272 -19.14 -0.40 6.29
C THR A 272 -18.99 0.73 5.28
N TYR A 273 -17.74 1.14 5.03
CA TYR A 273 -17.39 2.20 4.10
C TYR A 273 -16.56 1.62 2.96
N THR A 274 -16.90 1.96 1.72
CA THR A 274 -16.16 1.50 0.55
C THR A 274 -15.31 2.64 0.00
N LEU A 275 -14.01 2.40 -0.10
CA LEU A 275 -13.07 3.28 -0.80
C LEU A 275 -12.70 2.67 -2.14
N THR A 276 -12.49 3.51 -3.14
CA THR A 276 -11.96 3.10 -4.45
C THR A 276 -10.56 3.63 -4.60
N VAL A 277 -9.60 2.75 -4.89
CA VAL A 277 -8.20 3.08 -5.09
C VAL A 277 -7.85 2.80 -6.55
N THR A 278 -7.19 3.75 -7.20
CA THR A 278 -6.83 3.67 -8.62
C THR A 278 -5.33 3.94 -8.80
N ASN A 279 -4.70 3.09 -9.62
CA ASN A 279 -3.33 3.25 -10.12
C ASN A 279 -3.32 2.98 -11.63
N GLY A 280 -3.22 4.02 -12.45
CA GLY A 280 -3.40 3.90 -13.90
C GLY A 280 -4.77 3.30 -14.24
N SER A 281 -4.77 2.19 -14.99
CA SER A 281 -5.98 1.44 -15.36
C SER A 281 -6.47 0.48 -14.27
N LEU A 282 -5.66 0.19 -13.24
CA LEU A 282 -6.04 -0.72 -12.16
C LEU A 282 -6.94 -0.03 -11.14
N VAL A 283 -8.08 -0.67 -10.83
CA VAL A 283 -9.04 -0.20 -9.84
C VAL A 283 -9.30 -1.30 -8.82
N LYS A 284 -9.17 -0.98 -7.52
CA LYS A 284 -9.48 -1.89 -6.41
C LYS A 284 -10.42 -1.20 -5.42
N LYS A 285 -11.33 -1.99 -4.85
CA LYS A 285 -12.21 -1.54 -3.75
C LYS A 285 -11.63 -2.00 -2.42
N VAL A 286 -11.63 -1.11 -1.44
CA VAL A 286 -11.24 -1.37 -0.06
C VAL A 286 -12.48 -1.22 0.82
N THR A 287 -12.75 -2.24 1.62
CA THR A 287 -13.80 -2.20 2.63
C THR A 287 -13.21 -1.80 3.97
N VAL A 288 -13.73 -0.72 4.55
CA VAL A 288 -13.41 -0.29 5.91
C VAL A 288 -14.62 -0.53 6.81
N THR A 289 -14.47 -1.45 7.76
CA THR A 289 -15.53 -1.83 8.70
C THR A 289 -15.30 -1.14 10.03
N VAL A 290 -16.22 -0.27 10.45
CA VAL A 290 -16.22 0.37 11.76
C VAL A 290 -17.16 -0.39 12.68
N THR A 291 -16.59 -1.08 13.67
CA THR A 291 -17.33 -1.84 14.67
C THR A 291 -17.57 -1.01 15.94
N ALA A 292 -18.61 -1.34 16.68
CA ALA A 292 -18.90 -0.69 17.95
C ALA A 292 -17.74 -0.88 18.94
N ILE A 293 -17.54 0.10 19.82
CA ILE A 293 -16.63 -0.07 20.97
C ILE A 293 -17.11 -1.31 21.74
N PRO A 294 -16.23 -2.29 22.02
CA PRO A 294 -16.61 -3.44 22.83
C PRO A 294 -17.14 -2.98 24.20
N ILE A 295 -18.26 -3.53 24.63
CA ILE A 295 -18.78 -3.27 25.98
C ILE A 295 -18.04 -4.19 26.95
N LYS A 296 -17.51 -3.64 28.04
CA LYS A 296 -16.80 -4.43 29.04
C LYS A 296 -17.80 -5.01 30.04
N LYS A 297 -17.53 -6.24 30.49
CA LYS A 297 -18.26 -6.87 31.60
C LYS A 297 -17.68 -6.38 32.92
N VAL A 298 -18.55 -5.88 33.80
CA VAL A 298 -18.24 -5.41 35.14
C VAL A 298 -18.97 -6.29 36.13
N ALA A 299 -18.24 -6.89 37.07
CA ALA A 299 -18.84 -7.70 38.14
C ALA A 299 -19.66 -6.81 39.08
N VAL A 300 -20.85 -7.26 39.45
CA VAL A 300 -21.67 -6.68 40.51
C VAL A 300 -21.75 -7.70 41.64
N TYR A 301 -21.25 -7.35 42.82
CA TYR A 301 -21.21 -8.19 44.01
C TYR A 301 -22.53 -8.13 44.76
N ARG A 302 -23.00 -9.27 45.27
CA ARG A 302 -24.15 -9.36 46.20
C ARG A 302 -23.63 -9.47 47.63
N MET A 303 -24.07 -8.55 48.48
CA MET A 303 -23.69 -8.48 49.89
C MET A 303 -24.94 -8.71 50.73
N TYR A 304 -24.86 -9.54 51.76
CA TYR A 304 -25.94 -9.82 52.69
C TYR A 304 -25.59 -9.36 54.10
N ASN A 305 -26.49 -8.62 54.73
CA ASN A 305 -26.38 -8.24 56.14
C ASN A 305 -27.33 -9.14 56.97
N PRO A 306 -26.80 -10.00 57.85
CA PRO A 306 -27.62 -10.88 58.68
C PRO A 306 -28.48 -10.15 59.72
N ASP A 307 -28.08 -8.94 60.14
CA ASP A 307 -28.78 -8.18 61.19
C ASP A 307 -29.98 -7.40 60.61
N SER A 308 -29.83 -6.83 59.41
CA SER A 308 -30.89 -6.06 58.75
C SER A 308 -31.67 -6.84 57.70
N TYR A 309 -31.23 -8.07 57.37
CA TYR A 309 -31.73 -8.89 56.26
C TYR A 309 -31.59 -8.24 54.88
N GLU A 310 -30.75 -7.21 54.76
CA GLU A 310 -30.56 -6.44 53.54
C GLU A 310 -29.64 -7.16 52.54
N HIS A 311 -30.00 -7.07 51.26
CA HIS A 311 -29.10 -7.35 50.16
C HIS A 311 -28.62 -6.05 49.50
N PHE A 312 -27.31 -5.88 49.40
CA PHE A 312 -26.65 -4.72 48.81
C PHE A 312 -25.84 -5.12 47.58
N TYR A 313 -25.91 -4.31 46.52
CA TYR A 313 -25.33 -4.61 45.21
C TYR A 313 -24.35 -3.52 44.79
N THR A 314 -23.10 -3.92 44.55
CA THR A 314 -22.05 -2.97 44.19
C THR A 314 -21.07 -3.52 43.17
N LYS A 315 -20.63 -2.67 42.25
CA LYS A 315 -19.49 -2.97 41.36
C LYS A 315 -18.14 -2.58 41.96
N ASP A 316 -18.15 -1.87 43.09
CA ASP A 316 -16.94 -1.38 43.73
C ASP A 316 -16.37 -2.43 44.68
N TYR A 317 -15.20 -2.95 44.32
CA TYR A 317 -14.48 -3.94 45.11
C TYR A 317 -14.08 -3.42 46.50
N TYR A 318 -13.75 -2.12 46.62
CA TYR A 318 -13.40 -1.50 47.88
C TYR A 318 -14.62 -1.39 48.79
N GLU A 319 -15.76 -0.93 48.27
CA GLU A 319 -17.04 -0.88 49.00
C GLU A 319 -17.42 -2.27 49.54
N ARG A 320 -17.37 -3.29 48.68
CA ARG A 320 -17.55 -4.70 49.07
C ARG A 320 -16.60 -5.11 50.20
N SER A 321 -15.31 -4.78 50.08
CA SER A 321 -14.30 -5.18 51.07
C SER A 321 -14.49 -4.49 52.43
N VAL A 322 -14.95 -3.24 52.44
CA VAL A 322 -15.30 -2.51 53.66
C VAL A 322 -16.52 -3.12 54.33
N LEU A 323 -17.55 -3.52 53.55
CA LEU A 323 -18.74 -4.17 54.08
C LEU A 323 -18.41 -5.52 54.74
N VAL A 324 -17.55 -6.33 54.11
CA VAL A 324 -17.06 -7.59 54.72
C VAL A 324 -16.40 -7.36 56.07
N LYS A 325 -15.51 -6.35 56.18
CA LYS A 325 -14.88 -5.99 57.45
C LYS A 325 -15.87 -5.54 58.53
N ARG A 326 -17.07 -5.10 58.12
CA ARG A 326 -18.15 -4.64 58.99
C ARG A 326 -19.20 -5.73 59.26
N GLY A 327 -18.88 -6.99 59.01
CA GLY A 327 -19.74 -8.13 59.33
C GLY A 327 -20.75 -8.50 58.24
N TRP A 328 -20.72 -7.85 57.07
CA TRP A 328 -21.54 -8.28 55.95
C TRP A 328 -20.95 -9.54 55.29
N THR A 329 -21.82 -10.43 54.84
CA THR A 329 -21.44 -11.59 54.05
C THR A 329 -21.39 -11.21 52.58
N CYS A 330 -20.24 -11.38 51.92
CA CYS A 330 -20.21 -11.39 50.46
C CYS A 330 -20.78 -12.73 49.99
N GLU A 331 -21.82 -12.73 49.17
CA GLU A 331 -22.41 -13.96 48.62
C GLU A 331 -21.83 -14.31 47.25
N GLY A 332 -21.05 -13.40 46.66
CA GLY A 332 -20.32 -13.61 45.41
C GLY A 332 -20.68 -12.59 44.35
N THR A 333 -20.45 -12.93 43.08
CA THR A 333 -20.88 -12.09 41.97
C THR A 333 -22.35 -12.36 41.72
N ALA A 334 -23.20 -11.34 41.83
CA ALA A 334 -24.61 -11.45 41.47
C ALA A 334 -24.75 -11.64 39.95
N TRP A 335 -24.05 -10.80 39.18
CA TRP A 335 -24.05 -10.82 37.71
C TRP A 335 -22.90 -9.97 37.13
N TYR A 336 -22.73 -10.08 35.82
CA TYR A 336 -21.88 -9.21 35.02
C TYR A 336 -22.72 -8.17 34.27
N ALA A 337 -22.61 -6.92 34.69
CA ALA A 337 -23.23 -5.76 34.06
C ALA A 337 -22.35 -5.19 32.92
N PRO A 338 -22.91 -4.49 31.93
CA PRO A 338 -22.11 -3.67 31.03
C PRO A 338 -21.44 -2.49 31.77
N ASP A 339 -20.31 -2.02 31.24
CA ASP A 339 -19.61 -0.82 31.73
C ASP A 339 -20.31 0.51 31.37
N ARG A 340 -21.33 0.45 30.50
CA ARG A 340 -22.16 1.58 30.06
C ARG A 340 -23.51 1.09 29.53
N GLY A 341 -24.53 1.94 29.52
CA GLY A 341 -25.86 1.60 29.01
C GLY A 341 -26.96 2.33 29.77
N ASN A 342 -28.09 1.65 29.98
CA ASN A 342 -29.18 2.20 30.79
C ASN A 342 -28.78 2.18 32.27
N ALA A 343 -28.76 3.35 32.90
CA ALA A 343 -28.30 3.50 34.28
C ALA A 343 -29.23 2.79 35.28
N ILE A 344 -28.63 2.16 36.30
CA ILE A 344 -29.31 1.68 37.50
C ILE A 344 -29.00 2.64 38.64
N TYR A 345 -30.01 3.37 39.08
CA TYR A 345 -29.92 4.34 40.17
C TYR A 345 -30.01 3.64 41.51
N ARG A 346 -29.07 3.94 42.42
CA ARG A 346 -29.11 3.47 43.82
C ARG A 346 -29.67 4.57 44.72
N LEU A 347 -30.63 4.21 45.55
CA LEU A 347 -31.22 5.07 46.56
C LEU A 347 -31.10 4.40 47.93
N TYR A 348 -31.03 5.21 48.99
CA TYR A 348 -30.95 4.74 50.36
C TYR A 348 -32.01 5.41 51.25
N LEU A 349 -32.73 4.61 52.05
CA LEU A 349 -33.66 5.11 53.06
C LEU A 349 -33.15 4.75 54.47
N GLY A 350 -32.66 5.75 55.19
CA GLY A 350 -32.04 5.57 56.50
C GLY A 350 -32.97 5.06 57.60
N THR A 351 -34.27 5.36 57.54
CA THR A 351 -35.24 4.97 58.58
C THR A 351 -35.51 3.46 58.64
N VAL A 352 -35.24 2.74 57.54
CA VAL A 352 -35.42 1.28 57.43
C VAL A 352 -34.14 0.56 57.02
N GLY A 353 -33.05 1.31 56.81
CA GLY A 353 -31.76 0.80 56.34
C GLY A 353 -31.87 0.03 55.03
N GLU A 354 -32.55 0.58 54.01
CA GLU A 354 -32.81 -0.09 52.73
C GLU A 354 -32.12 0.62 51.57
N HIS A 355 -31.40 -0.15 50.75
CA HIS A 355 -30.97 0.26 49.42
C HIS A 355 -31.93 -0.22 48.34
N PHE A 356 -32.36 0.70 47.49
CA PHE A 356 -33.26 0.43 46.37
C PHE A 356 -32.57 0.72 45.03
N TYR A 357 -32.89 -0.09 44.01
CA TYR A 357 -32.26 -0.04 42.69
C TYR A 357 -33.34 0.06 41.61
N SER A 358 -33.17 1.01 40.68
CA SER A 358 -34.14 1.23 39.60
C SER A 358 -33.49 1.69 38.29
N THR A 359 -34.02 1.21 37.16
CA THR A 359 -33.77 1.75 35.82
C THR A 359 -34.56 3.04 35.55
N SER A 360 -35.62 3.30 36.32
CA SER A 360 -36.58 4.36 36.08
C SER A 360 -36.12 5.67 36.71
N LEU A 361 -35.82 6.65 35.86
CA LEU A 361 -35.50 8.01 36.31
C LEU A 361 -36.68 8.63 37.07
N TYR A 362 -37.92 8.31 36.68
CA TYR A 362 -39.14 8.77 37.33
C TYR A 362 -39.30 8.19 38.74
N GLU A 363 -39.16 6.86 38.89
CA GLU A 363 -39.25 6.19 40.21
C GLU A 363 -38.19 6.75 41.16
N LYS A 364 -36.95 6.90 40.68
CA LYS A 364 -35.87 7.55 41.43
C LYS A 364 -36.26 8.97 41.87
N ASN A 365 -36.79 9.81 40.99
CA ASN A 365 -37.17 11.19 41.33
C ASN A 365 -38.29 11.24 42.39
N VAL A 366 -39.30 10.36 42.26
CA VAL A 366 -40.42 10.28 43.23
C VAL A 366 -39.95 9.78 44.59
N LEU A 367 -39.02 8.81 44.64
CA LEU A 367 -38.48 8.34 45.89
C LEU A 367 -37.62 9.41 46.58
N VAL A 368 -36.82 10.16 45.81
CA VAL A 368 -36.06 11.29 46.35
C VAL A 368 -36.97 12.35 46.98
N SER A 369 -38.09 12.70 46.35
CA SER A 369 -39.04 13.66 46.95
C SER A 369 -39.74 13.12 48.20
N ARG A 370 -39.70 11.81 48.42
CA ARG A 370 -40.22 11.11 49.61
C ARG A 370 -39.14 10.82 50.66
N GLY A 371 -37.99 11.48 50.57
CA GLY A 371 -36.93 11.40 51.59
C GLY A 371 -35.90 10.29 51.36
N TRP A 372 -35.91 9.61 50.21
CA TRP A 372 -34.82 8.70 49.85
C TRP A 372 -33.59 9.50 49.42
N LYS A 373 -32.40 9.08 49.88
CA LYS A 373 -31.13 9.65 49.46
C LYS A 373 -30.70 9.02 48.14
N TYR A 374 -30.49 9.83 47.11
CA TYR A 374 -29.86 9.36 45.87
C TYR A 374 -28.34 9.20 46.05
N GLU A 375 -27.82 8.03 45.71
CA GLU A 375 -26.40 7.69 45.90
C GLU A 375 -25.60 7.58 44.59
N GLY A 376 -26.24 7.82 43.45
CA GLY A 376 -25.59 7.75 42.14
C GLY A 376 -26.01 6.54 41.30
N ILE A 377 -25.28 6.33 40.21
CA ILE A 377 -25.43 5.17 39.34
C ILE A 377 -24.62 4.02 39.94
N ALA A 378 -25.28 2.94 40.34
CA ALA A 378 -24.60 1.76 40.87
C ALA A 378 -23.90 0.95 39.77
N PHE A 379 -24.62 0.69 38.67
CA PHE A 379 -24.14 -0.05 37.50
C PHE A 379 -25.11 0.19 36.33
N TYR A 380 -24.92 -0.50 35.21
CA TYR A 380 -25.75 -0.35 34.01
C TYR A 380 -26.48 -1.65 33.67
N SER A 381 -27.63 -1.53 33.01
CA SER A 381 -28.38 -2.63 32.41
C SER A 381 -27.97 -2.83 30.95
N GLY A 382 -27.95 -4.10 30.51
CA GLY A 382 -27.73 -4.51 29.13
C GLY A 382 -27.46 -6.02 29.03
N GLY A 383 -27.52 -6.59 27.83
CA GLY A 383 -27.47 -8.05 27.64
C GLY A 383 -28.86 -8.68 27.59
N THR A 384 -28.94 -10.00 27.75
CA THR A 384 -30.17 -10.79 27.56
C THR A 384 -30.64 -11.52 28.82
N GLU A 385 -29.80 -11.62 29.85
CA GLU A 385 -30.14 -12.32 31.10
C GLU A 385 -31.00 -11.44 31.99
N LYS A 386 -32.09 -11.99 32.54
CA LYS A 386 -33.04 -11.23 33.38
C LYS A 386 -32.56 -11.16 34.81
N THR A 387 -32.70 -9.99 35.43
CA THR A 387 -32.68 -9.84 36.89
C THR A 387 -34.10 -9.58 37.38
N TYR A 388 -34.58 -10.39 38.33
CA TYR A 388 -35.90 -10.29 38.92
C TYR A 388 -35.88 -9.47 40.20
N ARG A 389 -36.99 -8.79 40.50
CA ARG A 389 -37.21 -8.05 41.75
C ARG A 389 -38.32 -8.72 42.56
N ALA A 390 -38.08 -8.91 43.85
CA ALA A 390 -39.10 -9.34 44.81
C ALA A 390 -39.08 -8.41 46.03
N TYR A 391 -40.26 -8.16 46.61
CA TYR A 391 -40.40 -7.30 47.78
C TYR A 391 -41.04 -8.03 48.95
N ASN A 392 -40.49 -7.88 50.15
CA ASN A 392 -41.09 -8.38 51.39
C ASN A 392 -41.60 -7.23 52.25
N SER A 393 -42.92 -7.16 52.46
CA SER A 393 -43.55 -6.10 53.25
C SER A 393 -43.31 -6.20 54.75
N GLY A 394 -43.05 -7.41 55.27
CA GLY A 394 -42.81 -7.65 56.70
C GLY A 394 -41.47 -7.09 57.16
N ILE A 395 -40.39 -7.38 56.42
CA ILE A 395 -39.04 -6.87 56.71
C ILE A 395 -38.69 -5.59 55.94
N LYS A 396 -39.56 -5.16 55.02
CA LYS A 396 -39.39 -3.96 54.17
C LYS A 396 -38.12 -4.01 53.31
N LYS A 397 -37.81 -5.18 52.74
CA LYS A 397 -36.61 -5.44 51.94
C LYS A 397 -36.94 -5.86 50.50
N HIS A 398 -36.10 -5.44 49.56
CA HIS A 398 -36.09 -5.96 48.20
C HIS A 398 -34.98 -7.00 48.01
N ASN A 399 -35.24 -7.96 47.14
CA ASN A 399 -34.26 -8.91 46.65
C ASN A 399 -34.16 -8.82 45.14
N PHE A 400 -32.93 -8.84 44.63
CA PHE A 400 -32.62 -8.86 43.21
C PHE A 400 -31.81 -10.10 42.86
N THR A 401 -32.28 -10.88 41.90
CA THR A 401 -31.61 -12.13 41.52
C THR A 401 -31.77 -12.43 40.05
N THR A 402 -30.73 -13.01 39.43
CA THR A 402 -30.83 -13.62 38.10
C THR A 402 -31.28 -15.08 38.16
N ASP A 403 -31.35 -15.67 39.36
CA ASP A 403 -31.81 -17.03 39.54
C ASP A 403 -33.35 -17.08 39.55
N SER A 404 -33.91 -17.64 38.49
CA SER A 404 -35.35 -17.83 38.35
C SER A 404 -35.94 -18.79 39.39
N TYR A 405 -35.15 -19.74 39.90
CA TYR A 405 -35.58 -20.64 40.96
C TYR A 405 -35.65 -19.94 42.31
N GLU A 406 -34.64 -19.11 42.66
CA GLU A 406 -34.66 -18.27 43.86
C GLU A 406 -35.88 -17.33 43.83
N GLN A 407 -36.11 -16.64 42.71
CA GLN A 407 -37.28 -15.79 42.53
C GLN A 407 -38.59 -16.57 42.74
N LYS A 408 -38.69 -17.78 42.18
CA LYS A 408 -39.87 -18.63 42.34
C LYS A 408 -40.10 -19.01 43.80
N VAL A 409 -39.07 -19.50 44.50
CA VAL A 409 -39.18 -19.89 45.92
C VAL A 409 -39.57 -18.70 46.79
N LEU A 410 -38.94 -17.54 46.60
CA LEU A 410 -39.28 -16.34 47.36
C LEU A 410 -40.75 -15.97 47.20
N THR A 411 -41.24 -16.02 45.96
CA THR A 411 -42.56 -15.49 45.61
C THR A 411 -43.71 -16.47 45.78
N THR A 412 -43.46 -17.77 45.78
CA THR A 412 -44.52 -18.79 45.95
C THR A 412 -44.49 -19.50 47.30
N GLN A 413 -43.35 -19.51 48.00
CA GLN A 413 -43.19 -20.28 49.24
C GLN A 413 -42.79 -19.42 50.45
N ARG A 414 -42.21 -18.24 50.25
CA ARG A 414 -41.68 -17.39 51.33
C ARG A 414 -42.42 -16.07 51.51
N GLY A 415 -43.55 -15.88 50.82
CA GLY A 415 -44.42 -14.72 50.99
C GLY A 415 -43.89 -13.39 50.42
N TRP A 416 -42.87 -13.43 49.55
CA TRP A 416 -42.40 -12.22 48.87
C TRP A 416 -43.33 -11.87 47.70
N LYS A 417 -43.59 -10.59 47.47
CA LYS A 417 -44.32 -10.12 46.29
C LYS A 417 -43.40 -10.13 45.07
N ASN A 418 -43.83 -10.82 44.00
CA ASN A 418 -43.14 -10.77 42.72
C ASN A 418 -43.36 -9.41 42.06
N GLU A 419 -42.29 -8.69 41.75
CA GLU A 419 -42.36 -7.38 41.05
C GLU A 419 -41.85 -7.46 39.60
N GLY A 420 -41.56 -8.67 39.12
CA GLY A 420 -41.20 -8.92 37.73
C GLY A 420 -39.71 -8.70 37.43
N VAL A 421 -39.42 -8.40 36.16
CA VAL A 421 -38.05 -8.14 35.68
C VAL A 421 -37.66 -6.71 36.00
N ALA A 422 -36.57 -6.55 36.73
CA ALA A 422 -36.02 -5.26 37.11
C ALA A 422 -35.15 -4.66 36.01
N TRP A 423 -34.26 -5.48 35.42
CA TRP A 423 -33.34 -5.11 34.36
C TRP A 423 -32.70 -6.34 33.69
N TYR A 424 -31.82 -6.09 32.71
CA TYR A 424 -31.08 -7.12 31.98
C TYR A 424 -29.57 -7.00 32.23
N VAL A 425 -28.87 -8.14 32.22
CA VAL A 425 -27.43 -8.28 32.45
C VAL A 425 -26.81 -9.20 31.39
N TYR A 426 -25.48 -9.24 31.27
CA TYR A 426 -24.83 -10.10 30.27
C TYR A 426 -24.80 -11.57 30.66
N GLN A 427 -24.66 -11.83 31.96
CA GLN A 427 -24.40 -13.17 32.47
C GLN A 427 -24.68 -13.20 33.98
N THR A 428 -25.32 -14.27 34.43
CA THR A 428 -25.42 -14.63 35.85
C THR A 428 -24.02 -14.80 36.45
N GLY A 429 -23.83 -14.27 37.66
CA GLY A 429 -22.59 -14.41 38.40
C GLY A 429 -22.54 -15.71 39.20
N ASP A 430 -21.56 -15.84 40.09
CA ASP A 430 -21.26 -17.03 40.85
C ASP A 430 -21.51 -16.86 42.36
N LYS A 431 -22.13 -17.87 42.99
CA LYS A 431 -22.78 -17.79 44.31
C LYS A 431 -21.93 -18.19 45.54
N ASN A 432 -20.60 -18.17 45.48
CA ASN A 432 -19.75 -18.83 46.51
C ASN A 432 -18.98 -17.92 47.49
N GLY A 433 -19.41 -16.67 47.76
CA GLY A 433 -18.82 -15.73 48.74
C GLY A 433 -17.31 -15.41 48.82
N ALA A 434 -16.42 -16.14 48.14
CA ALA A 434 -15.04 -15.82 47.77
C ALA A 434 -14.87 -14.45 47.11
N GLU A 435 -13.65 -14.13 46.68
CA GLU A 435 -13.52 -13.75 45.27
C GLU A 435 -14.02 -14.95 44.43
N VAL A 436 -15.34 -15.09 44.33
CA VAL A 436 -15.94 -16.22 43.62
C VAL A 436 -15.65 -16.07 42.15
N GLY A 437 -15.28 -17.18 41.51
CA GLY A 437 -14.96 -17.23 40.09
C GLY A 437 -13.49 -17.10 39.77
N LYS A 438 -12.66 -16.75 40.75
CA LYS A 438 -11.21 -16.77 40.59
C LYS A 438 -10.74 -18.22 40.60
N LYS A 439 -10.70 -18.82 39.41
CA LYS A 439 -10.15 -20.14 39.17
C LYS A 439 -8.68 -20.17 39.62
N SER A 440 -8.19 -21.36 39.93
CA SER A 440 -6.75 -21.51 40.17
C SER A 440 -5.99 -21.04 38.94
N GLY A 441 -5.03 -20.14 39.10
CA GLY A 441 -4.42 -19.45 37.97
C GLY A 441 -3.46 -18.33 38.38
N TRP A 442 -2.75 -17.79 37.40
CA TRP A 442 -1.78 -16.70 37.60
C TRP A 442 -2.44 -15.33 37.46
N TYR A 443 -2.24 -14.48 38.46
CA TYR A 443 -2.82 -13.13 38.53
C TYR A 443 -1.76 -12.08 38.81
N SER A 444 -1.92 -10.88 38.23
CA SER A 444 -1.11 -9.72 38.59
C SER A 444 -1.52 -9.19 39.96
N VAL A 445 -0.56 -9.10 40.88
CA VAL A 445 -0.73 -8.57 42.23
C VAL A 445 0.43 -7.63 42.52
N GLY A 446 0.17 -6.32 42.52
CA GLY A 446 1.21 -5.31 42.77
C GLY A 446 2.36 -5.36 41.75
N GLY A 447 2.05 -5.60 40.47
CA GLY A 447 3.06 -5.68 39.41
C GLY A 447 3.88 -6.98 39.39
N THR A 448 3.51 -7.97 40.20
CA THR A 448 4.13 -9.30 40.22
C THR A 448 3.08 -10.37 39.98
N LEU A 449 3.40 -11.40 39.17
CA LEU A 449 2.50 -12.51 38.95
C LEU A 449 2.54 -13.49 40.13
N LYS A 450 1.36 -13.81 40.66
CA LYS A 450 1.17 -14.78 41.75
C LYS A 450 0.11 -15.80 41.37
N TYR A 451 0.37 -17.06 41.68
CA TYR A 451 -0.58 -18.16 41.46
C TYR A 451 -1.57 -18.22 42.61
N TYR A 452 -2.84 -17.96 42.31
CA TYR A 452 -3.95 -18.18 43.23
C TYR A 452 -4.38 -19.64 43.15
N ASN A 453 -4.50 -20.30 44.30
CA ASN A 453 -5.09 -21.64 44.41
C ASN A 453 -6.49 -21.51 44.99
N ALA A 454 -7.50 -21.80 44.16
CA ALA A 454 -8.90 -21.71 44.55
C ALA A 454 -9.29 -22.72 45.64
N ASN A 455 -8.60 -23.87 45.73
CA ASN A 455 -8.89 -24.88 46.74
C ASN A 455 -8.47 -24.44 48.15
N THR A 456 -7.43 -23.61 48.24
CA THR A 456 -6.87 -23.12 49.52
C THR A 456 -7.12 -21.63 49.74
N SER A 457 -7.89 -20.99 48.85
CA SER A 457 -8.21 -19.55 48.85
C SER A 457 -7.00 -18.64 49.11
N SER A 458 -5.84 -18.98 48.54
CA SER A 458 -4.56 -18.33 48.86
C SER A 458 -3.61 -18.28 47.67
N TYR A 459 -2.69 -17.31 47.69
CA TYR A 459 -1.59 -17.25 46.75
C TYR A 459 -0.46 -18.19 47.18
N THR A 460 -0.20 -19.23 46.39
CA THR A 460 0.72 -20.32 46.78
C THR A 460 2.06 -20.27 46.06
N LYS A 461 2.15 -19.54 44.93
CA LYS A 461 3.39 -19.39 44.16
C LYS A 461 3.54 -17.97 43.64
N GLN A 462 4.78 -17.56 43.38
CA GLN A 462 5.11 -16.33 42.69
C GLN A 462 5.91 -16.66 41.43
N PHE A 463 5.72 -15.86 40.37
CA PHE A 463 6.44 -16.05 39.13
C PHE A 463 7.93 -15.88 39.39
N SER A 464 8.69 -16.91 39.05
CA SER A 464 10.12 -16.98 39.32
C SER A 464 10.81 -17.61 38.13
N MET A 465 11.34 -16.77 37.26
CA MET A 465 11.98 -17.18 36.02
C MET A 465 13.39 -17.73 36.29
N PRO A 466 13.68 -19.01 35.99
CA PRO A 466 15.05 -19.50 36.01
C PRO A 466 15.84 -18.85 34.86
N TYR A 467 17.16 -18.85 35.00
CA TYR A 467 18.05 -18.47 33.92
C TYR A 467 18.50 -19.71 33.14
N TYR A 468 18.29 -19.71 31.83
CA TYR A 468 18.83 -20.73 30.93
C TYR A 468 19.68 -20.07 29.87
N SER A 469 20.95 -20.48 29.84
CA SER A 469 21.87 -20.08 28.78
C SER A 469 21.73 -21.02 27.59
N GLN A 470 21.63 -20.51 26.37
CA GLN A 470 21.75 -21.35 25.17
C GLN A 470 23.16 -21.96 25.04
N ARG A 471 24.15 -21.37 25.72
CA ARG A 471 25.57 -21.78 25.73
C ARG A 471 25.91 -22.78 26.84
N ASP A 472 24.93 -23.23 27.62
CA ASP A 472 25.13 -24.20 28.69
C ASP A 472 25.67 -25.53 28.14
N THR A 473 26.70 -26.08 28.79
CA THR A 473 27.42 -27.28 28.33
C THR A 473 26.51 -28.51 28.19
N ARG A 474 25.38 -28.54 28.91
CA ARG A 474 24.40 -29.63 28.83
C ARG A 474 23.71 -29.75 27.47
N TRP A 475 23.67 -28.67 26.68
CA TRP A 475 22.94 -28.67 25.40
C TRP A 475 23.57 -27.83 24.28
N VAL A 476 24.64 -27.10 24.55
CA VAL A 476 25.33 -26.24 23.57
C VAL A 476 25.67 -26.98 22.27
N ASN A 477 25.99 -28.27 22.34
CA ASN A 477 26.37 -29.12 21.21
C ASN A 477 25.23 -29.99 20.67
N LYS A 478 23.97 -29.80 21.11
CA LYS A 478 22.83 -30.53 20.55
C LYS A 478 22.46 -29.96 19.18
N TYR A 479 22.36 -30.83 18.17
CA TYR A 479 22.09 -30.46 16.79
C TYR A 479 20.61 -30.51 16.43
N TYR A 480 20.17 -29.53 15.64
CA TYR A 480 18.89 -29.46 14.96
C TYR A 480 19.16 -29.11 13.49
N ALA A 481 18.87 -30.06 12.59
CA ALA A 481 19.38 -30.02 11.22
C ALA A 481 20.90 -29.74 11.17
N GLY A 482 21.31 -28.63 10.54
CA GLY A 482 22.71 -28.24 10.38
C GLY A 482 23.28 -27.35 11.49
N TYR A 483 22.51 -27.02 12.53
CA TYR A 483 22.88 -26.00 13.52
C TYR A 483 22.88 -26.56 14.94
N THR A 484 23.71 -25.99 15.80
CA THR A 484 23.74 -26.32 17.22
C THR A 484 22.87 -25.36 18.03
N LEU A 485 22.26 -25.85 19.11
CA LEU A 485 21.47 -25.02 20.02
C LEU A 485 22.31 -23.87 20.62
N GLY A 486 23.62 -24.07 20.78
CA GLY A 486 24.56 -23.01 21.15
C GLY A 486 24.57 -21.81 20.20
N ASN A 487 24.44 -22.05 18.90
CA ASN A 487 24.49 -21.01 17.87
C ASN A 487 23.12 -20.37 17.61
N THR A 488 22.04 -21.16 17.59
CA THR A 488 20.73 -20.74 17.07
C THR A 488 19.61 -20.75 18.13
N GLY A 489 19.90 -21.22 19.35
CA GLY A 489 18.89 -21.52 20.38
C GLY A 489 18.39 -20.34 21.23
N CYS A 490 18.62 -19.08 20.85
CA CYS A 490 18.25 -17.91 21.66
C CYS A 490 16.74 -17.88 21.98
N GLY A 491 15.89 -18.16 20.99
CA GLY A 491 14.45 -18.23 21.20
C GLY A 491 14.02 -19.39 22.09
N MET A 492 14.66 -20.56 21.93
CA MET A 492 14.31 -21.78 22.68
C MET A 492 14.71 -21.67 24.16
N ALA A 493 15.89 -21.11 24.44
CA ALA A 493 16.29 -20.78 25.79
C ALA A 493 15.37 -19.71 26.41
N SER A 494 15.02 -18.67 25.65
CA SER A 494 14.13 -17.60 26.11
C SER A 494 12.74 -18.11 26.49
N ILE A 495 12.10 -18.90 25.62
CA ILE A 495 10.76 -19.41 25.92
C ILE A 495 10.77 -20.45 27.04
N ALA A 496 11.84 -21.26 27.16
CA ALA A 496 12.01 -22.19 28.26
C ALA A 496 12.09 -21.48 29.62
N MET A 497 12.78 -20.33 29.68
CA MET A 497 12.80 -19.48 30.87
C MET A 497 11.39 -18.99 31.23
N VAL A 498 10.65 -18.45 30.25
CA VAL A 498 9.30 -17.91 30.46
C VAL A 498 8.33 -18.99 30.96
N VAL A 499 8.26 -20.14 30.29
CA VAL A 499 7.36 -21.25 30.66
C VAL A 499 7.68 -21.78 32.05
N SER A 500 8.97 -21.96 32.35
CA SER A 500 9.43 -22.39 33.67
C SER A 500 9.07 -21.38 34.77
N GLY A 501 9.07 -20.08 34.44
CA GLY A 501 8.63 -19.02 35.35
C GLY A 501 7.17 -19.15 35.81
N PHE A 502 6.30 -19.72 34.97
CA PHE A 502 4.90 -20.03 35.31
C PHE A 502 4.74 -21.36 36.07
N GLY A 503 5.83 -21.94 36.58
CA GLY A 503 5.83 -23.13 37.42
C GLY A 503 5.77 -24.45 36.64
N LYS A 504 5.98 -24.43 35.32
CA LYS A 504 6.13 -25.62 34.47
C LYS A 504 7.57 -25.74 33.98
N THR A 505 8.41 -26.42 34.74
CA THR A 505 9.84 -26.53 34.43
C THR A 505 10.07 -27.25 33.09
N ILE A 506 10.67 -26.56 32.13
CA ILE A 506 11.09 -27.12 30.84
C ILE A 506 12.51 -26.65 30.50
N THR A 507 13.28 -27.50 29.84
CA THR A 507 14.64 -27.19 29.38
C THR A 507 14.65 -26.54 27.99
N PRO A 508 15.72 -25.82 27.59
CA PRO A 508 15.87 -25.33 26.23
C PRO A 508 15.80 -26.45 25.18
N VAL A 509 16.29 -27.64 25.52
CA VAL A 509 16.23 -28.83 24.68
C VAL A 509 14.79 -29.29 24.43
N GLN A 510 13.95 -29.34 25.46
CA GLN A 510 12.55 -29.75 25.30
C GLN A 510 11.76 -28.73 24.46
N ALA A 511 12.03 -27.43 24.63
CA ALA A 511 11.45 -26.40 23.79
C ALA A 511 11.90 -26.56 22.32
N ALA A 512 13.21 -26.77 22.10
CA ALA A 512 13.80 -26.96 20.79
C ALA A 512 13.32 -28.23 20.08
N ASP A 513 13.24 -29.36 20.78
CA ASP A 513 12.70 -30.62 20.24
C ASP A 513 11.28 -30.41 19.71
N TYR A 514 10.40 -29.77 20.50
CA TYR A 514 9.03 -29.51 20.09
C TYR A 514 8.92 -28.52 18.92
N ALA A 515 9.66 -27.41 19.00
CA ALA A 515 9.68 -26.40 17.94
C ALA A 515 10.29 -26.94 16.63
N HIS A 516 11.30 -27.79 16.72
CA HIS A 516 11.89 -28.44 15.56
C HIS A 516 10.92 -29.44 14.95
N THR A 517 10.22 -30.24 15.75
CA THR A 517 9.27 -31.23 15.23
C THR A 517 8.08 -30.56 14.53
N TYR A 518 7.44 -29.58 15.18
CA TYR A 518 6.15 -29.04 14.76
C TYR A 518 6.19 -27.63 14.15
N GLY A 519 7.32 -26.93 14.28
CA GLY A 519 7.51 -25.57 13.79
C GLY A 519 8.61 -25.47 12.72
N SER A 520 9.23 -24.30 12.70
CA SER A 520 10.29 -23.89 11.76
C SER A 520 11.68 -23.84 12.37
N PHE A 521 11.83 -24.14 13.67
CA PHE A 521 13.12 -24.01 14.35
C PHE A 521 14.21 -24.82 13.63
N ASP A 522 15.25 -24.15 13.15
CA ASP A 522 16.34 -24.71 12.34
C ASP A 522 15.87 -25.56 11.14
N ARG A 523 14.77 -25.15 10.49
CA ARG A 523 14.29 -25.73 9.22
C ARG A 523 14.30 -24.69 8.12
N TYR A 524 15.01 -25.00 7.03
CA TYR A 524 15.10 -24.14 5.86
C TYR A 524 13.71 -23.65 5.39
N PRO A 525 13.53 -22.33 5.13
CA PRO A 525 14.56 -21.29 5.06
C PRO A 525 14.93 -20.62 6.40
N GLU A 526 14.38 -21.05 7.52
CA GLU A 526 14.64 -20.46 8.85
C GLU A 526 15.89 -21.07 9.50
N VAL A 527 16.77 -20.20 10.02
CA VAL A 527 17.93 -20.56 10.83
C VAL A 527 17.75 -19.91 12.20
N GLY A 528 17.70 -20.73 13.24
CA GLY A 528 17.18 -20.34 14.55
C GLY A 528 15.67 -20.43 14.61
N SER A 529 15.07 -19.56 15.41
CA SER A 529 13.66 -19.63 15.76
C SER A 529 12.89 -18.42 15.24
N ALA A 530 11.74 -18.68 14.63
CA ALA A 530 10.73 -17.66 14.40
C ALA A 530 9.93 -17.40 15.68
N GLN A 531 9.28 -16.23 15.78
CA GLN A 531 8.41 -15.94 16.93
C GLN A 531 7.23 -16.93 17.02
N SER A 532 6.77 -17.46 15.88
CA SER A 532 5.75 -18.52 15.83
C SER A 532 6.18 -19.75 16.60
N ASP A 533 7.46 -20.14 16.55
CA ASP A 533 8.00 -21.29 17.28
C ASP A 533 7.86 -21.08 18.80
N LEU A 534 8.19 -19.89 19.29
CA LEU A 534 8.05 -19.55 20.70
C LEU A 534 6.59 -19.55 21.15
N THR A 535 5.68 -18.99 20.34
CA THR A 535 4.25 -18.98 20.69
C THR A 535 3.61 -20.37 20.64
N MET A 536 4.11 -21.24 19.75
CA MET A 536 3.70 -22.63 19.64
C MET A 536 4.14 -23.42 20.87
N VAL A 537 5.42 -23.31 21.26
CA VAL A 537 5.95 -23.85 22.51
C VAL A 537 5.13 -23.33 23.70
N ALA A 538 4.93 -22.02 23.83
CA ALA A 538 4.13 -21.45 24.93
C ALA A 538 2.73 -22.09 25.02
N SER A 539 2.06 -22.24 23.88
CA SER A 539 0.71 -22.80 23.80
C SER A 539 0.66 -24.27 24.18
N HIS A 540 1.67 -25.05 23.76
CA HIS A 540 1.84 -26.46 24.11
C HIS A 540 1.98 -26.64 25.62
N TRP A 541 2.80 -25.81 26.26
CA TRP A 541 2.93 -25.80 27.73
C TRP A 541 1.87 -24.95 28.44
N GLY A 542 0.74 -24.68 27.79
CA GLY A 542 -0.46 -24.15 28.43
C GLY A 542 -0.40 -22.68 28.84
N LEU A 543 0.37 -21.87 28.12
CA LEU A 543 0.30 -20.41 28.17
C LEU A 543 -0.52 -19.89 26.98
N ASN A 544 -1.17 -18.76 27.19
CA ASN A 544 -1.65 -17.88 26.13
C ASN A 544 -0.59 -16.81 25.83
N TYR A 545 -0.73 -16.12 24.70
CA TYR A 545 0.18 -15.05 24.33
C TYR A 545 -0.57 -13.90 23.64
N LYS A 546 0.07 -12.74 23.61
CA LYS A 546 -0.43 -11.56 22.88
C LYS A 546 0.72 -10.84 22.20
N VAL A 547 0.59 -10.60 20.90
CA VAL A 547 1.53 -9.79 20.13
C VAL A 547 1.24 -8.31 20.40
N MET A 548 2.26 -7.54 20.73
CA MET A 548 2.10 -6.12 21.07
C MET A 548 2.08 -5.26 19.82
N SER A 549 1.14 -4.30 19.75
CA SER A 549 1.04 -3.35 18.63
C SER A 549 1.71 -2.00 18.90
N SER A 550 2.15 -1.74 20.13
CA SER A 550 2.85 -0.51 20.53
C SER A 550 3.72 -0.71 21.78
N SER A 551 4.73 0.15 21.94
CA SER A 551 5.57 0.23 23.13
C SER A 551 4.77 0.47 24.40
N SER A 552 3.72 1.29 24.33
CA SER A 552 2.81 1.57 25.46
C SER A 552 2.03 0.32 25.90
N GLN A 553 1.59 -0.51 24.97
CA GLN A 553 0.95 -1.79 25.31
C GLN A 553 1.93 -2.74 26.00
N LEU A 554 3.16 -2.86 25.45
CA LEU A 554 4.21 -3.68 26.05
C LEU A 554 4.53 -3.23 27.48
N ALA A 555 4.72 -1.93 27.68
CA ALA A 555 4.94 -1.33 29.00
C ALA A 555 3.79 -1.62 29.98
N SER A 556 2.54 -1.53 29.52
CA SER A 556 1.36 -1.82 30.35
C SER A 556 1.36 -3.28 30.85
N TYR A 557 1.68 -4.25 30.00
CA TYR A 557 1.75 -5.66 30.43
C TYR A 557 2.95 -5.94 31.34
N LEU A 558 4.12 -5.38 31.05
CA LEU A 558 5.31 -5.51 31.90
C LEU A 558 5.09 -4.90 33.30
N SER A 559 4.34 -3.78 33.39
CA SER A 559 3.95 -3.16 34.66
C SER A 559 3.02 -4.02 35.52
N GLN A 560 2.33 -4.97 34.89
CA GLN A 560 1.51 -5.98 35.56
C GLN A 560 2.30 -7.25 35.88
N GLY A 561 3.59 -7.31 35.54
CA GLY A 561 4.47 -8.44 35.82
C GLY A 561 4.45 -9.55 34.76
N TYR A 562 3.73 -9.38 33.65
CA TYR A 562 3.73 -10.37 32.57
C TYR A 562 5.07 -10.33 31.80
N PRO A 563 5.78 -11.46 31.66
CA PRO A 563 7.02 -11.51 30.89
C PRO A 563 6.73 -11.42 29.39
N ALA A 564 7.69 -10.91 28.64
CA ALA A 564 7.62 -10.85 27.19
C ALA A 564 8.91 -11.38 26.54
N THR A 565 8.83 -11.85 25.30
CA THR A 565 10.02 -12.04 24.46
C THR A 565 10.05 -10.96 23.40
N VAL A 566 11.25 -10.51 23.05
CA VAL A 566 11.45 -9.63 21.90
C VAL A 566 12.54 -10.17 20.99
N CYS A 567 12.35 -9.97 19.69
CA CYS A 567 13.38 -10.22 18.68
C CYS A 567 14.02 -8.89 18.29
N LEU A 568 15.28 -8.73 18.66
CA LEU A 568 16.10 -7.56 18.38
C LEU A 568 16.81 -7.74 17.04
N ASP A 569 16.85 -6.68 16.25
CA ASP A 569 17.76 -6.53 15.11
C ASP A 569 19.01 -5.80 15.60
N LEU A 570 20.13 -6.50 15.58
CA LEU A 570 21.43 -5.98 16.04
C LEU A 570 22.32 -5.51 14.88
N GLY A 571 21.76 -5.45 13.66
CA GLY A 571 22.48 -5.10 12.45
C GLY A 571 23.18 -6.31 11.80
N ASN A 572 23.66 -6.12 10.56
CA ASN A 572 24.39 -7.14 9.78
C ASN A 572 23.65 -8.48 9.62
N GLY A 573 22.31 -8.46 9.63
CA GLY A 573 21.48 -9.66 9.53
C GLY A 573 21.43 -10.51 10.81
N VAL A 574 22.03 -10.05 11.92
CA VAL A 574 22.01 -10.74 13.21
C VAL A 574 20.73 -10.36 13.96
N ARG A 575 19.92 -11.38 14.25
CA ARG A 575 18.71 -11.26 15.06
C ARG A 575 18.91 -12.00 16.36
N HIS A 576 18.42 -11.43 17.47
CA HIS A 576 18.59 -12.01 18.79
C HIS A 576 17.30 -11.97 19.59
N ILE A 577 16.93 -13.09 20.22
CA ILE A 577 15.72 -13.17 21.05
C ILE A 577 16.10 -13.13 22.52
N VAL A 578 15.46 -12.22 23.25
CA VAL A 578 15.67 -11.98 24.68
C VAL A 578 14.34 -11.92 25.44
N VAL A 579 14.40 -12.07 26.76
CA VAL A 579 13.22 -11.99 27.64
C VAL A 579 13.17 -10.66 28.39
N LEU A 580 12.01 -10.01 28.42
CA LEU A 580 11.72 -8.81 29.18
C LEU A 580 10.92 -9.15 30.44
N ARG A 581 11.25 -8.51 31.57
CA ARG A 581 10.53 -8.66 32.82
C ARG A 581 10.54 -7.40 33.68
N GLY A 582 9.42 -7.16 34.34
CA GLY A 582 9.21 -6.01 35.23
C GLY A 582 9.17 -4.69 34.49
N TYR A 583 8.71 -3.65 35.18
CA TYR A 583 8.66 -2.30 34.63
C TYR A 583 8.74 -1.26 35.74
N SER A 584 9.55 -0.23 35.54
CA SER A 584 9.67 0.90 36.45
C SER A 584 10.20 2.12 35.72
N GLY A 585 9.45 3.23 35.74
CA GLY A 585 9.88 4.53 35.21
C GLY A 585 10.25 4.52 33.72
N GLY A 586 9.58 3.71 32.89
CA GLY A 586 9.90 3.59 31.45
C GLY A 586 10.94 2.52 31.10
N TYR A 587 11.48 1.81 32.08
CA TYR A 587 12.51 0.79 31.92
C TYR A 587 11.99 -0.61 32.26
N THR A 588 12.60 -1.61 31.65
CA THR A 588 12.41 -3.04 31.94
C THR A 588 13.76 -3.73 32.12
N THR A 589 13.75 -4.93 32.70
CA THR A 589 14.93 -5.78 32.78
C THR A 589 14.92 -6.76 31.63
N VAL A 590 15.99 -6.75 30.84
CA VAL A 590 16.26 -7.70 29.76
C VAL A 590 17.13 -8.83 30.29
N THR A 591 16.73 -10.06 29.99
CA THR A 591 17.47 -11.28 30.28
C THR A 591 17.83 -11.93 28.95
N ASP A 592 19.12 -11.88 28.63
CA ASP A 592 19.67 -12.42 27.40
C ASP A 592 20.19 -13.87 27.60
N PRO A 593 19.72 -14.85 26.79
CA PRO A 593 20.11 -16.25 26.91
C PRO A 593 21.55 -16.56 26.47
N TRP A 594 22.29 -15.61 25.91
CA TRP A 594 23.69 -15.77 25.52
C TRP A 594 24.63 -15.36 26.67
N ASN A 595 24.51 -16.01 27.83
CA ASN A 595 25.27 -15.64 29.04
C ASN A 595 25.13 -14.16 29.47
N GLY A 596 24.08 -13.48 29.01
CA GLY A 596 23.89 -12.04 29.26
C GLY A 596 24.87 -11.11 28.56
N VAL A 597 25.55 -11.55 27.49
CA VAL A 597 26.66 -10.81 26.89
C VAL A 597 26.23 -9.80 25.81
N ILE A 598 25.11 -10.03 25.13
CA ILE A 598 24.71 -9.27 23.94
C ILE A 598 23.82 -8.09 24.31
N PHE A 599 22.71 -8.36 25.01
CA PHE A 599 21.71 -7.32 25.32
C PHE A 599 20.96 -7.64 26.63
N SER A 600 21.67 -7.52 27.76
CA SER A 600 21.14 -7.82 29.10
C SER A 600 21.06 -6.57 29.97
N GLY A 601 20.32 -6.64 31.08
CA GLY A 601 20.27 -5.58 32.09
C GLY A 601 19.07 -4.64 31.94
N ARG A 602 19.16 -3.45 32.53
CA ARG A 602 18.03 -2.49 32.55
C ARG A 602 18.06 -1.62 31.29
N HIS A 603 16.99 -1.68 30.49
CA HIS A 603 16.88 -0.94 29.22
C HIS A 603 15.56 -0.19 29.15
N SER A 604 15.54 0.95 28.44
CA SER A 604 14.31 1.70 28.23
C SER A 604 13.41 0.95 27.23
N ILE A 605 12.09 1.01 27.45
CA ILE A 605 11.13 0.42 26.51
C ILE A 605 11.25 1.06 25.12
N SER A 606 11.54 2.36 25.06
CA SER A 606 11.72 3.07 23.79
C SER A 606 12.90 2.52 22.98
N GLN A 607 14.04 2.29 23.64
CA GLN A 607 15.23 1.72 23.01
C GLN A 607 14.98 0.30 22.50
N ILE A 608 14.38 -0.55 23.33
CA ILE A 608 14.01 -1.91 22.92
C ILE A 608 13.07 -1.85 21.71
N TRP A 609 12.07 -0.96 21.75
CA TRP A 609 11.09 -0.83 20.68
C TRP A 609 11.72 -0.39 19.35
N SER A 610 12.70 0.51 19.38
CA SER A 610 13.43 0.93 18.18
C SER A 610 14.33 -0.16 17.59
N LEU A 611 14.75 -1.14 18.40
CA LEU A 611 15.61 -2.25 17.99
C LEU A 611 14.83 -3.49 17.56
N LEU A 612 13.51 -3.45 17.56
CA LEU A 612 12.69 -4.60 17.18
C LEU A 612 12.93 -4.99 15.71
N SER A 613 13.06 -6.29 15.43
CA SER A 613 13.19 -6.81 14.07
C SER A 613 11.83 -6.94 13.38
N TRP A 614 11.57 -6.08 12.39
CA TRP A 614 10.31 -6.05 11.62
C TRP A 614 10.42 -6.85 10.30
N LYS A 615 10.79 -8.13 10.36
CA LYS A 615 10.85 -8.99 9.15
C LYS A 615 9.43 -9.41 8.70
N ALA A 616 9.13 -9.23 7.41
CA ALA A 616 7.81 -9.39 6.79
C ALA A 616 7.42 -10.86 6.46
N ASP A 617 8.33 -11.82 6.65
CA ASP A 617 8.15 -13.24 6.30
C ASP A 617 7.56 -14.11 7.44
N ASN A 618 7.29 -13.52 8.61
CA ASN A 618 6.49 -14.18 9.63
C ASN A 618 5.05 -14.35 9.11
N LYS A 619 4.62 -15.59 8.82
CA LYS A 619 3.29 -15.94 8.28
C LYS A 619 2.07 -15.50 9.13
N ASN A 620 2.29 -14.82 10.26
CA ASN A 620 1.25 -14.27 11.11
C ASN A 620 1.31 -12.73 11.10
N MET A 621 0.56 -12.11 10.19
CA MET A 621 0.12 -10.70 10.15
C MET A 621 0.80 -9.71 11.13
N GLY A 622 1.81 -8.97 10.63
CA GLY A 622 2.47 -7.85 11.34
C GLY A 622 3.73 -8.27 12.08
N ALA A 623 4.69 -7.34 12.26
CA ALA A 623 5.97 -7.67 12.86
C ALA A 623 5.80 -8.29 14.26
N SER A 624 6.20 -9.55 14.37
CA SER A 624 6.10 -10.35 15.57
C SER A 624 7.30 -10.13 16.51
N ALA A 625 7.71 -8.88 16.72
CA ALA A 625 8.96 -8.59 17.42
C ALA A 625 8.80 -8.43 18.94
N ALA A 626 7.57 -8.33 19.47
CA ALA A 626 7.31 -8.28 20.90
C ALA A 626 6.05 -9.07 21.29
N VAL A 627 6.22 -10.08 22.13
CA VAL A 627 5.12 -10.99 22.54
C VAL A 627 5.10 -11.15 24.05
N VAL A 628 3.94 -10.88 24.64
CA VAL A 628 3.67 -11.09 26.07
C VAL A 628 3.05 -12.45 26.29
N TYR A 629 3.44 -13.14 27.37
CA TYR A 629 2.91 -14.44 27.75
C TYR A 629 2.04 -14.36 29.01
N ILE A 630 0.92 -15.08 28.98
CA ILE A 630 -0.14 -15.04 29.99
C ILE A 630 -0.52 -16.49 30.32
N SER A 631 -0.86 -16.79 31.58
CA SER A 631 -1.45 -18.10 31.89
C SER A 631 -2.74 -18.31 31.11
N LYS A 632 -3.02 -19.57 30.74
CA LYS A 632 -4.37 -19.98 30.35
C LYS A 632 -5.36 -19.81 31.48
#